data_AF-A0A6V7JCW3-F1
#
_entry.id   AF-A0A6V7JCW3-F1
#
_cell.length_a   1.000
_cell.length_b   1.000
_cell.length_c   1.000
_cell.angle_alpha   90.00
_cell.angle_beta   90.00
_cell.angle_gamma   90.00
#
_symmetry.space_group_name_H-M   'P 1'
#
loop_
_entity.id
_entity.type
_entity.pdbx_description
1 polymer ?
#
loop_
_entity_poly.entity_id
_entity_poly.type
_entity_poly.pdbx_seq_one_letter_code
_entity_poly.pdbx_strand_id
1 'polypeptide(L)' 'SLSHCELITDEGIRQLALSPCAAENLAVLELDNCPLITDASLDHLLQACHNLERIELYDCQLITRSGIRRLR' A
#
# COMPACT_ATOMS: atom_id res chain seq x y z
N SER A 1 0.74 -9.23 -5.88
CA SER A 1 0.01 -8.23 -6.67
C SER A 1 -1.43 -8.19 -6.20
N LEU A 2 -1.98 -6.99 -5.98
CA LEU A 2 -3.38 -6.72 -5.66
C LEU A 2 -4.00 -5.72 -6.67
N SER A 3 -3.33 -5.47 -7.80
CA SER A 3 -3.84 -4.59 -8.84
C SER A 3 -5.22 -5.06 -9.35
N HIS A 4 -6.09 -4.11 -9.70
CA HIS A 4 -7.49 -4.32 -10.10
C HIS A 4 -8.39 -4.96 -9.02
N CYS A 5 -7.94 -5.07 -7.77
CA CYS A 5 -8.81 -5.43 -6.67
C CYS A 5 -9.66 -4.22 -6.28
N GLU A 6 -10.75 -3.94 -6.99
CA GLU A 6 -11.55 -2.72 -6.82
C GLU A 6 -12.17 -2.55 -5.42
N LEU A 7 -12.30 -3.65 -4.67
CA LEU A 7 -12.85 -3.68 -3.33
C LEU A 7 -11.80 -3.65 -2.22
N ILE A 8 -10.50 -3.60 -2.55
CA ILE A 8 -9.44 -3.47 -1.54
C ILE A 8 -9.50 -2.07 -0.94
N THR A 9 -9.46 -1.96 0.38
CA THR A 9 -9.55 -0.70 1.13
C THR A 9 -8.34 -0.52 2.03
N ASP A 10 -8.20 0.67 2.62
CA ASP A 10 -7.17 0.96 3.62
C ASP A 10 -7.15 -0.07 4.77
N GLU A 11 -8.32 -0.57 5.20
CA GLU A 11 -8.39 -1.59 6.24
C GLU A 11 -7.79 -2.92 5.77
N GLY A 12 -8.02 -3.31 4.51
CA GLY A 12 -7.40 -4.50 3.92
C GLY A 12 -5.87 -4.38 3.88
N ILE A 13 -5.36 -3.22 3.48
CA ILE A 13 -3.91 -2.94 3.47
C ILE A 13 -3.35 -2.92 4.89
N ARG A 14 -4.08 -2.36 5.87
CA ARG A 14 -3.71 -2.39 7.28
C ARG A 14 -3.57 -3.81 7.81
N GLN A 15 -4.53 -4.69 7.53
CA GLN A 15 -4.46 -6.09 7.94
C GLN A 15 -3.28 -6.82 7.28
N LEU A 16 -3.01 -6.53 6.00
CA LEU A 16 -1.84 -7.06 5.30
C LEU A 16 -0.55 -6.60 5.97
N ALA A 17 -0.41 -5.31 6.27
CA ALA A 17 0.77 -4.72 6.91
C ALA A 17 1.00 -5.28 8.33
N LEU A 18 -0.08 -5.59 9.07
CA LEU A 18 0.00 -6.19 10.41
C LEU A 18 0.40 -7.68 10.41
N SER A 19 0.41 -8.33 9.24
CA SER A 19 0.86 -9.72 9.15
C SER A 19 2.37 -9.82 9.42
N PRO A 20 2.83 -10.72 10.32
CA PRO A 20 4.25 -10.92 10.58
C PRO A 20 5.04 -11.26 9.31
N CYS A 21 4.42 -12.01 8.40
CA CYS A 21 5.02 -12.37 7.12
C CYS A 21 5.27 -11.13 6.25
N ALA A 22 4.31 -10.20 6.21
CA ALA A 22 4.44 -9.00 5.40
C ALA A 22 5.48 -8.04 5.97
N ALA A 23 5.55 -7.90 7.30
CA ALA A 23 6.55 -7.06 7.96
C ALA A 23 7.98 -7.46 7.61
N GLU A 24 8.25 -8.78 7.53
CA GLU A 24 9.59 -9.31 7.28
C GLU A 24 9.90 -9.59 5.80
N ASN A 25 8.90 -9.85 4.95
CA ASN A 25 9.16 -10.37 3.60
C ASN A 25 8.56 -9.54 2.46
N LEU A 26 7.72 -8.55 2.74
CA LEU A 26 7.08 -7.78 1.68
C LEU A 26 8.05 -6.76 1.08
N ALA A 27 8.65 -7.09 -0.06
CA ALA A 27 9.54 -6.22 -0.81
C ALA A 27 8.84 -5.44 -1.94
N VAL A 28 7.83 -6.05 -2.56
CA VAL A 28 7.10 -5.45 -3.69
C VAL A 28 5.60 -5.56 -3.47
N LEU A 29 4.89 -4.45 -3.60
CA LEU A 29 3.43 -4.42 -3.55
C LEU A 29 2.86 -3.62 -4.74
N GLU A 30 2.02 -4.28 -5.52
CA GLU A 30 1.34 -3.69 -6.68
C GLU A 30 -0.14 -3.48 -6.32
N LEU A 31 -0.62 -2.25 -6.46
CA LEU A 31 -1.96 -1.79 -6.07
C LEU A 31 -2.62 -0.99 -7.19
N ASP A 32 -2.21 -1.21 -8.44
CA ASP A 32 -2.70 -0.42 -9.56
C ASP A 32 -4.21 -0.56 -9.72
N ASN A 33 -4.87 0.54 -10.07
CA ASN A 33 -6.30 0.56 -10.36
C ASN A 33 -7.16 0.14 -9.15
N CYS A 34 -6.67 0.39 -7.93
CA CYS A 34 -7.41 0.24 -6.67
C CYS A 34 -8.00 1.59 -6.23
N PRO A 35 -9.30 1.85 -6.46
CA PRO A 35 -9.87 3.19 -6.27
C PRO A 35 -10.21 3.54 -4.82
N LEU A 36 -10.23 2.56 -3.91
CA LEU A 36 -10.65 2.75 -2.51
C LEU A 36 -9.48 2.84 -1.52
N ILE A 37 -8.23 2.75 -1.99
CA ILE A 37 -7.06 2.98 -1.14
C ILE A 37 -6.70 4.46 -1.14
N THR A 38 -6.28 4.95 0.01
CA THR A 38 -5.91 6.34 0.23
C THR A 38 -4.49 6.44 0.77
N ASP A 39 -4.06 7.68 0.97
CA ASP A 39 -2.85 8.03 1.70
C ASP A 39 -2.67 7.27 3.03
N ALA A 40 -3.74 6.81 3.69
CA ALA A 40 -3.68 6.00 4.91
C ALA A 40 -3.07 4.61 4.68
N SER A 41 -3.33 3.97 3.53
CA SER A 41 -2.68 2.71 3.14
C SER A 41 -1.16 2.83 3.15
N LEU A 42 -0.64 3.96 2.66
CA LEU A 42 0.81 4.21 2.63
C LEU A 42 1.40 4.32 4.03
N ASP A 43 0.70 5.00 4.95
CA ASP A 43 1.13 5.12 6.35
C ASP A 43 1.20 3.76 7.05
N HIS A 44 0.22 2.88 6.80
CA HIS A 44 0.22 1.52 7.34
C HIS A 44 1.41 0.69 6.84
N LEU A 45 1.69 0.76 5.54
CA LEU A 45 2.81 0.04 4.93
C LEU A 45 4.16 0.56 5.45
N LEU A 46 4.35 1.87 5.54
CA LEU A 46 5.59 2.47 6.05
C LEU A 46 5.86 2.15 7.53
N GLN A 47 4.81 1.97 8.33
CA GLN A 47 4.95 1.66 9.75
C GLN A 47 5.34 0.21 10.01
N ALA A 48 4.93 -0.74 9.17
CA ALA A 48 5.07 -2.17 9.44
C ALA A 48 5.98 -2.93 8.46
N CYS A 49 5.98 -2.56 7.18
CA CYS A 49 6.73 -3.25 6.12
C CYS A 49 8.12 -2.62 5.94
N HIS A 50 9.06 -2.96 6.82
CA HIS A 50 10.41 -2.37 6.82
C HIS A 50 11.27 -2.76 5.61
N ASN A 51 10.95 -3.87 4.95
CA ASN A 51 11.67 -4.38 3.78
C ASN A 51 11.03 -3.97 2.45
N LEU A 52 10.06 -3.05 2.45
CA LEU A 52 9.35 -2.64 1.24
C LEU A 52 10.23 -1.77 0.35
N GLU A 53 10.58 -2.29 -0.83
CA GLU A 53 11.47 -1.65 -1.80
C GLU A 53 10.71 -0.99 -2.96
N ARG A 54 9.55 -1.55 -3.33
CA ARG A 54 8.76 -1.06 -4.47
C ARG A 54 7.27 -1.11 -4.19
N ILE A 55 6.60 0.00 -4.53
CA ILE A 55 5.15 0.14 -4.56
C ILE A 55 4.73 0.63 -5.94
N GLU A 56 3.69 0.01 -6.51
CA GLU A 56 3.02 0.48 -7.74
C GLU A 56 1.60 0.92 -7.43
N LEU A 57 1.23 2.12 -7.88
CA LEU A 57 -0.01 2.85 -7.53
C LEU A 57 -0.62 3.53 -8.77
N TYR A 58 -0.46 2.94 -9.96
CA TYR A 58 -1.01 3.51 -11.18
C TYR A 58 -2.54 3.57 -11.09
N ASP A 59 -3.12 4.70 -11.47
CA ASP A 59 -4.58 4.96 -11.41
C ASP A 59 -5.23 4.80 -10.02
N CYS A 60 -4.47 5.01 -8.94
CA CYS A 60 -5.00 5.15 -7.58
C CYS A 60 -5.38 6.61 -7.29
N GLN A 61 -6.58 7.02 -7.68
CA GLN A 61 -6.99 8.43 -7.70
C GLN A 61 -7.06 9.12 -6.33
N LEU A 62 -7.20 8.35 -5.25
CA LEU A 62 -7.26 8.87 -3.88
C LEU A 62 -5.88 8.94 -3.19
N ILE A 63 -4.81 8.50 -3.87
CA ILE A 63 -3.44 8.70 -3.42
C ILE A 63 -2.97 10.08 -3.87
N THR A 64 -2.49 10.87 -2.92
CA THR A 64 -2.06 12.24 -3.17
C THR A 64 -0.54 12.34 -3.33
N ARG A 65 -0.09 13.42 -3.96
CA ARG A 65 1.34 13.77 -3.99
C ARG A 65 1.94 13.91 -2.59
N SER A 66 1.16 14.35 -1.61
CA SER A 66 1.60 14.45 -0.21
C SER A 66 1.82 13.06 0.40
N GLY A 67 0.94 12.10 0.10
CA GLY A 67 1.12 10.68 0.42
C GLY A 67 2.43 10.13 -0.14
N ILE A 68 2.64 10.28 -1.44
CA ILE A 68 3.85 9.79 -2.12
C ILE A 68 5.13 10.40 -1.53
N ARG A 69 5.11 11.69 -1.14
CA ARG A 69 6.28 12.34 -0.53
C ARG A 69 6.72 11.73 0.81
N ARG A 70 5.86 10.95 1.47
CA ARG A 70 6.19 10.23 2.71
C ARG A 70 6.92 8.92 2.47
N LEU A 71 6.87 8.35 1.25
CA LEU A 71 7.57 7.12 0.87
C LEU A 71 9.07 7.32 0.62
N ARG A 72 9.67 8.38 1.18
CA ARG A 72 10.98 8.90 0.80
C ARG A 72 12.05 8.61 1.83
#